data_AF-A0A6N6T5V9-F1
#
_entry.id   AF-A0A6N6T5V9-F1
#
_cell.length_a   1.000
_cell.length_b   1.000
_cell.length_c   1.000
_cell.angle_alpha   90.00
_cell.angle_beta   90.00
_cell.angle_gamma   90.00
#
_symmetry.space_group_name_H-M   'P 1'
#
loop_
_entity.id
_entity.type
_entity.pdbx_description
1 polymer ?
#
loop_
_entity_poly.entity_id
_entity_poly.type
_entity_poly.pdbx_seq_one_letter_code
_entity_poly.pdbx_strand_id
1 'polypeptide(L)'
;MTRSEAVVNLQALYGPPSQAGFGSAVFRDRVERAEDLEAAALKHYRYFLGKAWEHFGEEAWMGPWQRIYQRQAADRRDIVTELRSITGPAAQSSVTMLLDAIADPEAGRQALAAVYDDADMDTLVVYTLGDGAALSGLLIAGRDRRGETTLLVFLLD
;
A
#
# COMPACT_ATOMS: atom_id res chain seq x y z
N MET A 1 -11.32 -11.30 -15.16
CA MET A 1 -10.93 -11.47 -13.75
C MET A 1 -11.81 -10.57 -12.91
N THR A 2 -12.40 -11.09 -11.84
CA THR A 2 -13.17 -10.29 -10.89
C THR A 2 -12.23 -9.55 -9.93
N ARG A 3 -12.70 -8.48 -9.30
CA ARG A 3 -11.90 -7.77 -8.28
C ARG A 3 -11.51 -8.67 -7.12
N SER A 4 -12.39 -9.59 -6.70
CA SER A 4 -12.06 -10.53 -5.62
C SER A 4 -10.94 -11.49 -6.03
N GLU A 5 -10.93 -11.97 -7.27
CA GLU A 5 -9.82 -12.78 -7.80
C GLU A 5 -8.53 -11.96 -7.90
N ALA A 6 -8.61 -10.70 -8.35
CA ALA A 6 -7.45 -9.82 -8.44
C ALA A 6 -6.80 -9.59 -7.05
N VAL A 7 -7.61 -9.36 -6.01
CA VAL A 7 -7.08 -9.19 -4.64
C VAL A 7 -6.51 -10.50 -4.08
N VAL A 8 -7.11 -11.65 -4.38
CA VAL A 8 -6.54 -12.96 -3.98
C VAL A 8 -5.19 -13.19 -4.65
N ASN A 9 -5.06 -12.85 -5.94
CA ASN A 9 -3.77 -12.93 -6.64
C ASN A 9 -2.74 -11.97 -6.04
N LEU A 10 -3.15 -10.75 -5.69
CA LEU A 10 -2.27 -9.79 -5.01
C LEU A 10 -1.82 -10.32 -3.63
N GLN A 11 -2.70 -10.95 -2.86
CA GLN A 11 -2.37 -11.61 -1.58
C GLN A 11 -1.43 -12.81 -1.76
N ALA A 12 -1.53 -13.55 -2.86
CA ALA A 12 -0.62 -14.65 -3.13
C ALA A 12 0.83 -14.18 -3.36
N LEU A 13 1.01 -12.96 -3.87
CA LEU A 13 2.31 -12.37 -4.19
C LEU A 13 2.88 -11.51 -3.05
N TYR A 14 2.04 -10.74 -2.37
CA TYR A 14 2.42 -9.78 -1.32
C TYR A 14 1.92 -10.15 0.07
N GLY A 15 1.44 -11.38 0.24
CA GLY A 15 0.99 -11.90 1.53
C GLY A 15 -0.47 -11.60 1.89
N PRO A 16 -1.14 -12.53 2.60
CA PRO A 16 -2.47 -12.30 3.16
C PRO A 16 -2.43 -11.26 4.31
N PRO A 17 -3.60 -10.80 4.81
CA PRO A 17 -3.67 -9.95 6.00
C PRO A 17 -2.91 -10.58 7.17
N SER A 18 -2.01 -9.83 7.80
CA SER A 18 -1.17 -10.34 8.89
C SER A 18 -0.76 -9.24 9.86
N GLN A 19 -0.21 -9.65 11.01
CA GLN A 19 0.46 -8.76 11.98
C GLN A 19 1.97 -9.03 12.02
N ALA A 20 2.57 -9.28 10.85
CA ALA A 20 3.96 -9.72 10.77
C ALA A 20 4.96 -8.65 11.24
N GLY A 21 4.59 -7.37 11.16
CA GLY A 21 5.45 -6.23 11.48
C GLY A 21 6.60 -5.99 10.52
N PHE A 22 6.76 -6.85 9.50
CA PHE A 22 7.80 -6.79 8.49
C PHE A 22 7.37 -7.55 7.22
N GLY A 23 7.90 -7.16 6.07
CA GLY A 23 7.55 -7.74 4.77
C GLY A 23 6.34 -7.04 4.16
N SER A 24 5.35 -7.80 3.68
CA SER A 24 4.15 -7.23 3.08
C SER A 24 2.87 -7.95 3.49
N ALA A 25 1.76 -7.23 3.39
CA ALA A 25 0.42 -7.77 3.60
C ALA A 25 -0.63 -6.96 2.84
N VAL A 26 -1.61 -7.65 2.26
CA VAL A 26 -2.74 -7.05 1.54
C VAL A 26 -4.03 -7.21 2.33
N PHE A 27 -4.63 -6.07 2.68
CA PHE A 27 -5.87 -5.97 3.42
C PHE A 27 -7.04 -5.55 2.53
N ARG A 28 -8.24 -5.95 2.96
CA ARG A 28 -9.52 -5.44 2.43
C ARG A 28 -10.25 -4.71 3.54
N ASP A 29 -10.89 -3.61 3.19
CA ASP A 29 -11.79 -2.87 4.08
C ASP A 29 -12.92 -2.23 3.28
N ARG A 30 -13.84 -1.57 3.97
CA ARG A 30 -14.89 -0.76 3.36
C ARG A 30 -14.88 0.64 3.95
N VAL A 31 -14.67 1.63 3.09
CA VAL A 31 -14.55 3.05 3.43
C VAL A 31 -15.61 3.81 2.64
N GLU A 32 -16.63 4.31 3.32
CA GLU A 32 -17.77 4.96 2.64
C GLU A 32 -17.38 6.29 1.99
N ARG A 33 -16.51 7.09 2.62
CA ARG A 33 -16.11 8.41 2.12
C ARG A 33 -14.61 8.48 1.84
N ALA A 34 -14.21 9.11 0.75
CA ALA A 34 -12.81 9.15 0.34
C ALA A 34 -11.90 9.82 1.39
N GLU A 35 -12.41 10.81 2.14
CA GLU A 35 -11.67 11.47 3.22
C GLU A 35 -11.32 10.53 4.39
N ASP A 36 -12.03 9.41 4.55
CA ASP A 36 -11.79 8.44 5.63
C ASP A 36 -10.72 7.39 5.24
N LEU A 37 -10.20 7.43 4.01
CA LEU A 37 -9.25 6.44 3.49
C LEU A 37 -7.92 6.46 4.26
N GLU A 38 -7.47 7.64 4.71
CA GLU A 38 -6.26 7.76 5.53
C GLU A 38 -6.42 7.09 6.89
N ALA A 39 -7.58 7.26 7.54
CA ALA A 39 -7.86 6.61 8.82
C ALA A 39 -7.89 5.08 8.67
N ALA A 40 -8.43 4.57 7.55
CA ALA A 40 -8.38 3.15 7.24
C ALA A 40 -6.93 2.66 6.99
N ALA A 41 -6.12 3.43 6.26
CA ALA A 41 -4.71 3.13 6.04
C ALA A 41 -3.94 3.03 7.37
N LEU A 42 -4.11 4.01 8.27
CA LEU A 42 -3.50 4.00 9.60
C LEU A 42 -3.95 2.82 10.46
N LYS A 43 -5.24 2.48 10.44
CA LYS A 43 -5.78 1.31 11.13
C LYS A 43 -5.06 0.03 10.71
N HIS A 44 -4.86 -0.19 9.40
CA HIS A 44 -4.20 -1.39 8.90
C HIS A 44 -2.69 -1.35 9.09
N TYR A 45 -2.05 -0.19 9.01
CA TYR A 45 -0.64 -0.03 9.34
C TYR A 45 -0.36 -0.40 10.81
N ARG A 46 -1.14 0.15 11.75
CA ARG A 46 -1.07 -0.19 13.18
C ARG A 46 -1.34 -1.68 13.42
N TYR A 47 -2.33 -2.25 12.74
CA TYR A 47 -2.62 -3.68 12.84
C TYR A 47 -1.45 -4.53 12.36
N PHE A 48 -0.88 -4.20 11.20
CA PHE A 48 0.26 -4.92 10.61
C PHE A 48 1.48 -4.91 11.53
N LEU A 49 1.78 -3.77 12.15
CA LEU A 49 2.87 -3.64 13.12
C LEU A 49 2.63 -4.40 14.42
N GLY A 50 1.36 -4.59 14.83
CA GLY A 50 1.01 -5.40 15.99
C GLY A 50 1.82 -5.03 17.23
N LYS A 51 2.55 -6.00 17.78
CA LYS A 51 3.40 -5.79 18.97
C LYS A 51 4.51 -4.77 18.77
N ALA A 52 5.01 -4.58 17.55
CA ALA A 52 6.05 -3.59 17.27
C ALA A 52 5.50 -2.16 17.47
N TRP A 53 4.24 -1.93 17.13
CA TRP A 53 3.57 -0.66 17.45
C TRP A 53 3.50 -0.41 18.95
N GLU A 54 3.10 -1.44 19.72
CA GLU A 54 2.98 -1.35 21.18
C GLU A 54 4.34 -1.16 21.86
N HIS A 55 5.39 -1.80 21.33
CA HIS A 55 6.72 -1.78 21.92
C HIS A 55 7.47 -0.47 21.67
N PHE A 56 7.46 0.03 20.44
CA PHE A 56 8.20 1.25 20.06
C PHE A 56 7.35 2.53 20.16
N GLY A 57 6.03 2.40 20.25
CA GLY A 57 5.11 3.51 20.40
C GLY A 57 4.74 4.19 19.08
N GLU A 58 3.61 4.90 19.10
CA GLU A 58 3.05 5.59 17.94
C GLU A 58 3.99 6.66 17.36
N GLU A 59 4.68 7.41 18.23
CA GLU A 59 5.58 8.50 17.80
C GLU A 59 6.68 8.00 16.84
N ALA A 60 7.27 6.84 17.12
CA ALA A 60 8.32 6.26 16.28
C ALA A 60 7.79 5.89 14.88
N TRP A 61 6.61 5.27 14.81
CA TRP A 61 6.03 4.78 13.55
C TRP A 61 5.32 5.87 12.74
N MET A 62 4.90 6.95 13.40
CA MET A 62 4.22 8.09 12.77
C MET A 62 5.18 9.17 12.30
N GLY A 63 6.43 9.20 12.78
CA GLY A 63 7.44 10.18 12.32
C GLY A 63 7.60 10.19 10.79
N PRO A 64 7.75 9.03 10.13
CA PRO A 64 7.83 8.95 8.67
C PRO A 64 6.49 8.93 7.95
N TRP A 65 5.35 8.91 8.66
CA TRP A 65 4.04 8.82 8.02
C TRP A 65 3.75 10.10 7.23
N GLN A 66 3.75 9.98 5.90
CA GLN A 66 3.45 11.09 5.02
C GLN A 66 2.79 10.59 3.74
N ARG A 67 1.73 11.25 3.30
CA ARG A 67 1.17 11.04 1.97
C ARG A 67 2.15 11.60 0.93
N ILE A 68 2.69 10.72 0.10
CA ILE A 68 3.68 11.04 -0.94
C ILE A 68 3.10 11.02 -2.35
N TYR A 69 1.92 10.43 -2.52
CA TYR A 69 1.24 10.39 -3.80
C TYR A 69 -0.28 10.33 -3.62
N GLN A 70 -0.98 10.98 -4.55
CA GLN A 70 -2.42 10.87 -4.71
C GLN A 70 -2.75 10.96 -6.20
N ARG A 71 -3.42 9.94 -6.74
CA ARG A 71 -3.85 9.90 -8.14
C ARG A 71 -4.81 11.05 -8.43
N GLN A 72 -4.54 11.81 -9.49
CA GLN A 72 -5.44 12.85 -9.96
C GLN A 72 -6.46 12.27 -10.96
N ALA A 73 -7.65 12.85 -11.03
CA ALA A 73 -8.71 12.35 -11.91
C ALA A 73 -8.35 12.35 -13.41
N ALA A 74 -7.40 13.20 -13.82
CA ALA A 74 -6.92 13.31 -15.19
C ALA A 74 -5.78 12.33 -15.53
N ASP A 75 -5.21 11.65 -14.53
CA ASP A 75 -4.06 10.77 -14.73
C ASP A 75 -4.48 9.48 -15.43
N ARG A 76 -3.59 8.96 -16.29
CA ARG A 76 -3.73 7.61 -16.80
C ARG A 76 -3.53 6.65 -15.64
N ARG A 77 -4.52 5.78 -15.40
CA ARG A 77 -4.46 4.72 -14.40
C ARG A 77 -3.41 3.69 -14.80
N ASP A 78 -2.24 3.81 -14.21
CA ASP A 78 -1.09 2.95 -14.45
C ASP A 78 -0.24 2.94 -13.19
N ILE A 79 -0.61 2.10 -12.24
CA ILE A 79 -0.02 2.07 -10.90
C ILE A 79 1.50 1.87 -10.94
N VAL A 80 2.01 1.13 -11.93
CA VAL A 80 3.46 0.93 -12.08
C VAL A 80 4.13 2.24 -12.45
N THR A 81 3.60 2.97 -13.43
CA THR A 81 4.14 4.28 -13.82
C THR A 81 3.97 5.31 -12.70
N GLU A 82 2.81 5.30 -12.03
CA GLU A 82 2.51 6.20 -10.91
C GLU A 82 3.51 5.99 -9.76
N LEU A 83 3.76 4.74 -9.34
CA LEU A 83 4.73 4.42 -8.30
C LEU A 83 6.15 4.82 -8.71
N ARG A 84 6.55 4.56 -9.97
CA ARG A 84 7.87 4.97 -10.48
C ARG A 84 8.02 6.49 -10.57
N SER A 85 6.93 7.26 -10.61
CA SER A 85 6.97 8.72 -10.60
C SER A 85 7.29 9.33 -9.23
N ILE A 86 7.23 8.53 -8.15
CA ILE A 86 7.55 8.97 -6.79
C ILE A 86 9.06 9.19 -6.67
N THR A 87 9.47 10.45 -6.55
CA THR A 87 10.89 10.87 -6.51
C THR A 87 11.48 11.04 -5.11
N GLY A 88 10.66 10.90 -4.06
CA GLY A 88 11.12 11.03 -2.67
C GLY A 88 12.20 9.99 -2.34
N PRO A 89 13.41 10.38 -1.88
CA PRO A 89 14.50 9.45 -1.62
C PRO A 89 14.13 8.31 -0.66
N ALA A 90 13.33 8.61 0.37
CA ALA A 90 12.85 7.64 1.34
C ALA A 90 11.88 6.58 0.76
N ALA A 91 11.20 6.90 -0.35
CA ALA A 91 10.21 6.02 -0.97
C ALA A 91 10.78 5.25 -2.19
N GLN A 92 11.81 5.78 -2.85
CA GLN A 92 12.37 5.19 -4.07
C GLN A 92 12.88 3.76 -3.87
N SER A 93 13.63 3.50 -2.79
CA SER A 93 14.12 2.15 -2.47
C SER A 93 12.97 1.16 -2.32
N SER A 94 11.95 1.56 -1.55
CA SER A 94 10.77 0.72 -1.31
C SER A 94 9.94 0.50 -2.58
N VAL A 95 9.83 1.50 -3.48
CA VAL A 95 9.17 1.34 -4.78
C VAL A 95 9.92 0.33 -5.64
N THR A 96 11.25 0.43 -5.73
CA THR A 96 12.07 -0.54 -6.46
C THR A 96 11.91 -1.93 -5.87
N MET A 97 11.96 -2.09 -4.55
CA MET A 97 11.81 -3.40 -3.92
C MET A 97 10.42 -4.01 -4.18
N LEU A 98 9.35 -3.22 -4.04
CA LEU A 98 7.98 -3.64 -4.25
C LEU A 98 7.71 -4.07 -5.72
N LEU A 99 8.31 -3.38 -6.68
CA LEU A 99 8.07 -3.62 -8.11
C LEU A 99 9.04 -4.61 -8.77
N ASP A 100 10.29 -4.64 -8.31
CA ASP A 100 11.41 -5.24 -9.05
C ASP A 100 12.18 -6.31 -8.25
N ALA A 101 12.04 -6.37 -6.91
CA ALA A 101 12.82 -7.29 -6.05
C ALA A 101 12.02 -8.47 -5.47
N ILE A 102 10.72 -8.57 -5.77
CA ILE A 102 9.91 -9.74 -5.39
C ILE A 102 10.28 -10.97 -6.25
N ALA A 103 9.83 -12.16 -5.84
CA ALA A 103 10.17 -13.42 -6.52
C ALA A 103 9.75 -13.48 -8.01
N ASP A 104 8.60 -12.89 -8.35
CA ASP A 104 8.13 -12.73 -9.73
C ASP A 104 7.70 -11.28 -9.96
N PRO A 105 8.63 -10.39 -10.36
CA PRO A 105 8.35 -8.97 -10.57
C PRO A 105 7.26 -8.70 -11.60
N GLU A 106 7.17 -9.52 -12.65
CA GLU A 106 6.17 -9.34 -13.69
C GLU A 106 4.78 -9.69 -13.17
N ALA A 107 4.63 -10.83 -12.48
CA ALA A 107 3.39 -11.19 -11.84
C ALA A 107 2.95 -10.15 -10.79
N GLY A 108 3.88 -9.60 -10.00
CA GLY A 108 3.58 -8.53 -9.04
C GLY A 108 3.03 -7.28 -9.69
N ARG A 109 3.71 -6.78 -10.74
CA ARG A 109 3.23 -5.61 -11.50
C ARG A 109 1.86 -5.84 -12.11
N GLN A 110 1.63 -7.03 -12.68
CA GLN A 110 0.33 -7.39 -13.23
C GLN A 110 -0.76 -7.46 -12.15
N ALA A 111 -0.46 -8.02 -10.98
CA ALA A 111 -1.39 -8.09 -9.86
C ALA A 111 -1.72 -6.71 -9.27
N LEU A 112 -0.72 -5.82 -9.17
CA LEU A 112 -0.94 -4.42 -8.79
C LEU A 112 -1.87 -3.73 -9.78
N ALA A 113 -1.56 -3.80 -11.08
CA ALA A 113 -2.38 -3.17 -12.13
C ALA A 113 -3.81 -3.72 -12.13
N ALA A 114 -3.98 -5.03 -11.97
CA ALA A 114 -5.28 -5.68 -11.90
C ALA A 114 -6.19 -5.16 -10.76
N VAL A 115 -5.61 -4.66 -9.68
CA VAL A 115 -6.37 -4.10 -8.55
C VAL A 115 -6.48 -2.58 -8.67
N TYR A 116 -5.37 -1.91 -8.92
CA TYR A 116 -5.25 -0.46 -8.79
C TYR A 116 -5.55 0.31 -10.08
N ASP A 117 -5.47 -0.32 -11.25
CA ASP A 117 -5.82 0.32 -12.53
C ASP A 117 -7.26 0.06 -12.97
N ASP A 118 -8.02 -0.65 -12.14
CA ASP A 118 -9.43 -0.96 -12.37
C ASP A 118 -10.25 0.32 -12.65
N ALA A 119 -11.21 0.22 -13.57
CA ALA A 119 -12.06 1.33 -14.01
C ALA A 119 -13.00 1.86 -12.90
N ASP A 120 -13.32 1.05 -11.89
CA ASP A 120 -14.10 1.46 -10.73
C ASP A 120 -13.24 2.05 -9.60
N MET A 121 -11.91 1.95 -9.67
CA MET A 121 -11.01 2.61 -8.73
C MET A 121 -11.20 4.13 -8.79
N ASP A 122 -11.50 4.72 -7.66
CA ASP A 122 -11.91 6.13 -7.54
C ASP A 122 -10.82 6.97 -6.90
N THR A 123 -10.30 6.50 -5.76
CA THR A 123 -9.22 7.16 -5.02
C THR A 123 -8.05 6.21 -4.88
N LEU A 124 -6.83 6.71 -5.12
CA LEU A 124 -5.59 6.01 -4.81
C LEU A 124 -4.62 6.97 -4.15
N VAL A 125 -4.06 6.55 -3.02
CA VAL A 125 -3.08 7.31 -2.24
C VAL A 125 -1.94 6.39 -1.81
N VAL A 126 -0.74 6.96 -1.71
CA VAL A 126 0.45 6.26 -1.21
C VAL A 126 1.05 7.02 -0.04
N TYR A 127 1.40 6.30 1.01
CA TYR A 127 2.03 6.81 2.22
C TYR A 127 3.42 6.19 2.40
N THR A 128 4.37 6.95 2.96
CA THR A 128 5.60 6.41 3.52
C THR A 128 5.34 5.76 4.86
N LEU A 129 6.06 4.66 5.12
CA LEU A 129 6.08 3.94 6.38
C LEU A 129 7.52 3.81 6.88
N GLY A 130 7.69 3.47 8.16
CA GLY A 130 9.00 3.24 8.75
C GLY A 130 9.11 3.70 10.19
N ASP A 131 10.31 3.53 10.75
CA ASP A 131 10.70 4.05 12.07
C ASP A 131 11.57 5.31 11.96
N GLY A 132 11.86 5.78 10.74
CA GLY A 132 12.71 6.93 10.47
C GLY A 132 14.21 6.63 10.57
N ALA A 133 14.56 5.35 10.74
CA ALA A 133 15.92 4.87 10.87
C ALA A 133 16.17 3.67 9.94
N ALA A 134 16.00 2.45 10.46
CA ALA A 134 16.34 1.24 9.72
C ALA A 134 15.17 0.79 8.83
N LEU A 135 13.93 0.94 9.30
CA LEU A 135 12.78 0.43 8.58
C LEU A 135 12.19 1.49 7.66
N SER A 136 11.97 1.11 6.40
CA SER A 136 11.35 1.96 5.39
C SER A 136 10.34 1.18 4.55
N GLY A 137 9.29 1.87 4.11
CA GLY A 137 8.20 1.20 3.43
C GLY A 137 7.19 2.13 2.78
N LEU A 138 6.18 1.49 2.18
CA LEU A 138 5.05 2.13 1.52
C LEU A 138 3.75 1.50 1.98
N LEU A 139 2.69 2.31 2.00
CA LEU A 139 1.32 1.82 2.01
C LEU A 139 0.59 2.36 0.79
N ILE A 140 0.06 1.47 -0.06
CA ILE A 140 -0.82 1.83 -1.18
C ILE A 140 -2.26 1.58 -0.74
N ALA A 141 -3.08 2.63 -0.67
CA ALA A 141 -4.50 2.51 -0.36
C ALA A 141 -5.36 2.92 -1.56
N GLY A 142 -6.17 1.99 -2.03
CA GLY A 142 -7.11 2.19 -3.14
C GLY A 142 -8.55 1.99 -2.68
N ARG A 143 -9.45 2.91 -3.03
CA ARG A 143 -10.89 2.84 -2.77
C ARG A 143 -11.67 2.97 -4.09
N ASP A 144 -12.62 2.08 -4.32
CA ASP A 144 -13.52 2.19 -5.47
C ASP A 144 -14.74 3.08 -5.21
N ARG A 145 -15.54 3.31 -6.26
CA ARG A 145 -16.79 4.10 -6.19
C ARG A 145 -17.85 3.53 -5.23
N ARG A 146 -17.73 2.26 -4.84
CA ARG A 146 -18.65 1.57 -3.92
C ARG A 146 -18.14 1.54 -2.47
N GLY A 147 -16.96 2.12 -2.22
CA GLY A 147 -16.29 2.15 -0.93
C GLY A 147 -15.43 0.91 -0.63
N GLU A 148 -15.37 -0.07 -1.53
CA GLU A 148 -14.53 -1.26 -1.34
C GLU A 148 -13.06 -0.87 -1.48
N THR A 149 -12.30 -1.17 -0.43
CA THR A 149 -10.93 -0.68 -0.23
C THR A 149 -9.94 -1.83 -0.24
N THR A 150 -8.79 -1.62 -0.89
CA THR A 150 -7.66 -2.55 -0.88
C THR A 150 -6.41 -1.81 -0.46
N LEU A 151 -5.73 -2.32 0.57
CA LEU A 151 -4.55 -1.71 1.14
C LEU A 151 -3.38 -2.69 1.05
N LEU A 152 -2.27 -2.28 0.46
CA LEU A 152 -1.03 -3.04 0.47
C LEU A 152 -0.03 -2.32 1.37
N VAL A 153 0.38 -2.99 2.44
CA VAL A 153 1.47 -2.57 3.32
C VAL A 153 2.73 -3.28 2.88
N PHE A 154 3.84 -2.54 2.75
CA PHE A 154 5.16 -3.06 2.42
C PHE A 154 6.19 -2.35 3.30
N LEU A 155 6.91 -3.08 4.14
CA LEU A 155 7.85 -2.55 5.13
C LEU A 155 9.07 -3.46 5.21
N LEU A 156 10.25 -2.91 4.91
CA LEU A 156 11.53 -3.63 4.92
C LEU A 156 12.59 -2.83 5.71
N ASP A 157 13.75 -3.44 5.91
CA ASP A 157 14.94 -2.88 6.55
C ASP A 157 15.91 -2.21 5.55
#